data_AF-A0A373Q770-F1
#
_entry.id   AF-A0A373Q770-F1
#
_cell.length_a   1.000
_cell.length_b   1.000
_cell.length_c   1.000
_cell.angle_alpha   90.00
_cell.angle_beta   90.00
_cell.angle_gamma   90.00
#
_symmetry.space_group_name_H-M   'P 1'
#
loop_
_entity.id
_entity.type
_entity.pdbx_description
1 polymer ?
#
loop_
_entity_poly.entity_id
_entity_poly.type
_entity_poly.pdbx_seq_one_letter_code
_entity_poly.pdbx_strand_id
1 'polypeptide(L)' 'MLTRIPCTDNTDCFANNDGYCVCLMSNDFNGRKCPFYKEKTITETECTLSEVRLLRIGRKDLIEMYLRRMVDVQK' A
#
# COMPACT_ATOMS: atom_id res chain seq x y z
N MET A 1 -14.12 -21.37 -4.58
CA MET A 1 -13.26 -20.33 -5.19
C MET A 1 -13.62 -19.01 -4.55
N LEU A 2 -12.67 -18.29 -3.94
CA LEU A 2 -12.93 -16.92 -3.46
C LEU A 2 -12.97 -16.03 -4.71
N THR A 3 -14.16 -15.63 -5.13
CA THR A 3 -14.32 -14.63 -6.19
C THR A 3 -13.79 -13.31 -5.68
N ARG A 4 -12.66 -12.86 -6.25
CA ARG A 4 -12.06 -11.58 -5.91
C ARG A 4 -12.95 -10.46 -6.45
N ILE A 5 -13.59 -9.71 -5.55
CA ILE A 5 -14.50 -8.62 -5.93
C ILE A 5 -13.67 -7.41 -6.38
N PRO A 6 -13.91 -6.87 -7.59
CA PRO A 6 -13.25 -5.65 -8.05
C PRO A 6 -13.48 -4.48 -7.10
N CYS A 7 -12.47 -3.63 -6.91
CA CYS A 7 -12.51 -2.39 -6.16
C CYS A 7 -12.43 -1.21 -7.14
N THR A 8 -13.57 -0.81 -7.68
CA THR A 8 -13.69 0.30 -8.65
C THR A 8 -13.87 1.66 -7.99
N ASP A 9 -14.36 1.69 -6.74
CA ASP A 9 -14.74 2.93 -6.06
C ASP A 9 -13.55 3.73 -5.52
N ASN A 10 -12.43 3.05 -5.22
CA ASN A 10 -11.24 3.66 -4.59
C ASN A 10 -9.98 3.32 -5.41
N THR A 11 -9.90 3.85 -6.63
CA THR A 11 -8.77 3.62 -7.56
C THR A 11 -7.48 4.29 -7.10
N ASP A 12 -7.59 5.29 -6.23
CA ASP A 12 -6.52 6.03 -5.58
C ASP A 12 -6.05 5.40 -4.25
N CYS A 13 -6.66 4.29 -3.83
CA CYS A 13 -6.25 3.58 -2.62
C CYS A 13 -4.84 2.97 -2.78
N PHE A 14 -4.00 3.06 -1.75
CA PHE A 14 -2.65 2.47 -1.74
C PHE A 14 -2.64 0.96 -2.00
N ALA A 15 -3.74 0.28 -1.66
CA ALA A 15 -3.93 -1.15 -1.82
C ALA A 15 -4.63 -1.52 -3.15
N ASN A 16 -5.03 -0.54 -3.96
CA ASN A 16 -5.61 -0.78 -5.28
C ASN A 16 -4.50 -1.07 -6.28
N ASN A 17 -4.51 -2.27 -6.86
CA ASN A 17 -3.67 -2.64 -7.99
C ASN A 17 -4.54 -3.23 -9.09
N ASP A 18 -4.55 -2.58 -10.25
CA ASP A 18 -5.36 -2.96 -11.42
C ASP A 18 -6.85 -3.15 -11.12
N GLY A 19 -7.42 -2.31 -10.24
CA GLY A 19 -8.83 -2.39 -9.86
C GLY A 19 -9.13 -3.46 -8.81
N TYR A 20 -8.13 -4.03 -8.13
CA TYR A 20 -8.31 -5.02 -7.08
C TYR A 20 -7.55 -4.65 -5.81
N CYS A 21 -8.14 -4.93 -4.64
CA CYS A 21 -7.44 -4.80 -3.37
C CYS A 21 -6.39 -5.92 -3.21
N VAL A 22 -5.15 -5.55 -2.94
CA VAL A 22 -4.05 -6.49 -2.64
C VAL A 22 -3.89 -6.80 -1.16
N CYS A 23 -4.50 -5.99 -0.28
CA CYS A 23 -4.38 -6.16 1.18
C CYS A 23 -5.46 -7.05 1.80
N LEU A 24 -6.63 -7.18 1.15
CA LEU A 24 -7.78 -7.90 1.68
C LEU A 24 -8.16 -9.07 0.78
N MET A 25 -8.60 -10.17 1.39
CA MET A 25 -9.11 -11.35 0.66
C MET A 25 -10.54 -11.14 0.13
N SER A 26 -11.32 -10.25 0.76
CA SER A 26 -12.68 -9.88 0.35
C SER A 26 -12.86 -8.37 0.48
N ASN A 27 -13.57 -7.79 -0.51
CA ASN A 27 -13.96 -6.39 -0.53
C ASN A 27 -15.49 -6.22 -0.39
N ASP A 28 -16.20 -7.28 0.01
CA ASP A 28 -17.62 -7.19 0.33
C ASP A 28 -17.78 -6.60 1.74
N PHE A 29 -18.27 -5.35 1.78
CA PHE A 29 -18.57 -4.65 3.01
C PHE A 29 -20.08 -4.43 3.19
N ASN A 30 -20.93 -5.31 2.62
CA ASN A 30 -22.39 -5.21 2.67
C ASN A 30 -22.91 -3.85 2.19
N GLY A 31 -22.38 -3.37 1.06
CA GLY A 31 -22.73 -2.07 0.47
C GLY A 31 -22.15 -0.84 1.18
N ARG A 32 -21.29 -1.01 2.20
CA ARG A 32 -20.56 0.09 2.85
C ARG A 32 -19.25 0.40 2.14
N LYS A 33 -18.72 1.60 2.37
CA LYS A 33 -17.36 1.96 1.94
C LYS A 33 -16.31 1.10 2.66
N CYS A 34 -15.18 0.86 2.00
CA CYS A 34 -14.05 0.15 2.59
C CYS A 34 -13.54 0.90 3.83
N PRO A 35 -13.56 0.28 5.03
CA PRO A 35 -13.09 0.93 6.26
C PRO A 35 -11.57 1.06 6.33
N PHE A 36 -10.84 0.34 5.45
CA PHE A 36 -9.38 0.36 5.34
C PHE A 36 -8.91 1.24 4.18
N TYR A 37 -9.79 2.05 3.61
CA TYR A 37 -9.40 2.99 2.57
C TYR A 37 -8.31 3.93 3.07
N LYS A 38 -7.24 4.06 2.27
CA LYS A 38 -6.20 5.04 2.49
C LYS A 38 -5.64 5.46 1.15
N GLU A 39 -5.59 6.77 0.94
CA GLU A 39 -5.07 7.35 -0.29
C GLU A 39 -3.59 6.99 -0.49
N LYS A 40 -3.19 6.76 -1.74
CA LYS A 40 -1.82 6.42 -2.11
C LYS A 40 -0.83 7.50 -1.69
N THR A 41 -1.18 8.76 -1.88
CA THR A 41 -0.37 9.94 -1.54
C THR A 41 -0.04 10.03 -0.04
N ILE A 42 -1.02 9.73 0.82
CA ILE A 42 -0.83 9.67 2.28
C ILE A 42 0.17 8.56 2.63
N THR A 43 0.03 7.39 2.01
CA THR A 43 0.94 6.26 2.25
C THR A 43 2.36 6.57 1.80
N GLU A 44 2.54 7.19 0.63
CA GLU A 44 3.85 7.62 0.12
C GLU A 44 4.52 8.66 1.04
N THR A 45 3.73 9.61 1.54
CA THR A 45 4.21 10.62 2.50
C THR A 45 4.67 9.97 3.80
N GLU A 46 3.88 9.07 4.37
CA GLU A 46 4.24 8.35 5.61
C GLU A 46 5.46 7.44 5.43
N CYS A 47 5.59 6.77 4.28
CA CYS A 47 6.78 6.00 3.93
C CYS A 47 8.03 6.87 3.93
N THR A 48 7.96 8.04 3.28
CA THR A 48 9.08 9.00 3.21
C THR A 48 9.48 9.51 4.60
N LEU A 49 8.51 9.88 5.44
CA LEU A 49 8.76 10.31 6.82
C LEU A 49 9.38 9.20 7.66
N SER A 50 8.92 7.96 7.46
CA SER A 50 9.46 6.78 8.15
C SER A 50 10.90 6.49 7.74
N GLU A 51 11.22 6.60 6.45
CA GLU A 51 12.57 6.45 5.92
C GLU A 51 13.52 7.50 6.53
N VAL A 52 13.13 8.78 6.51
CA VAL A 52 13.92 9.88 7.12
C VAL A 52 14.17 9.61 8.60
N ARG A 53 13.16 9.13 9.33
CA ARG A 53 13.30 8.77 10.74
C ARG A 53 14.29 7.60 10.93
N LEU A 54 14.17 6.54 10.13
CA LEU A 54 15.04 5.35 10.20
C LEU A 54 16.50 5.71 9.91
N LEU A 55 16.75 6.55 8.90
CA LEU A 55 18.08 7.09 8.61
C LEU A 55 18.65 7.86 9.80
N ARG A 56 17.83 8.72 10.43
CA ARG A 56 18.25 9.53 11.60
C ARG A 56 18.65 8.68 12.79
N ILE A 57 17.95 7.58 13.05
CA ILE A 57 18.27 6.66 14.17
C ILE A 57 19.30 5.58 13.79
N GLY A 58 19.88 5.66 12.59
CA GLY A 58 20.91 4.72 12.12
C GLY A 58 20.40 3.33 11.76
N ARG A 59 19.09 3.11 11.63
CA ARG A 59 18.46 1.81 11.31
C ARG A 59 18.35 1.57 9.81
N LYS A 60 19.48 1.68 9.11
CA LYS A 60 19.58 1.41 7.66
C LYS A 60 19.27 -0.04 7.32
N ASP A 61 19.52 -0.97 8.25
CA ASP A 61 19.19 -2.38 8.14
C ASP A 61 17.68 -2.62 7.86
N LEU A 62 16.82 -1.82 8.50
CA LEU A 62 15.37 -1.93 8.30
C LEU A 62 14.93 -1.41 6.93
N ILE A 63 15.60 -0.37 6.43
CA ILE A 63 15.36 0.17 5.08
C ILE A 63 15.77 -0.88 4.05
N GLU A 64 16.97 -1.46 4.18
CA GLU A 64 17.46 -2.48 3.26
C GLU A 64 16.57 -3.75 3.25
N MET A 65 16.10 -4.17 4.42
CA MET A 65 15.26 -5.36 4.54
C MET A 65 13.85 -5.16 3.94
N TYR A 66 13.21 -4.01 4.19
CA TYR A 66 11.78 -3.83 3.90
C TYR A 66 11.47 -2.82 2.79
N LEU A 67 12.33 -1.83 2.54
CA LEU A 67 12.14 -0.79 1.53
C LEU A 67 12.82 -1.13 0.20
N ARG A 68 12.80 -2.41 -0.23
CA ARG A 68 13.23 -2.86 -1.58
C ARG A 68 12.31 -2.37 -2.71
N ARG A 69 11.97 -1.08 -2.73
CA ARG A 69 11.27 -0.44 -3.85
C ARG A 69 12.09 0.75 -4.29
N MET A 70 13.13 0.49 -5.09
CA MET A 70 13.61 1.33 -6.22
C MET A 70 14.73 0.64 -7.06
N VAL A 71 14.92 -0.71 -7.04
CA VAL A 71 15.94 -1.36 -7.90
C VAL A 71 15.34 -2.14 -9.09
N ASP A 72 14.10 -2.62 -9.00
CA ASP A 72 13.50 -3.44 -10.07
C ASP A 72 12.51 -2.70 -10.98
N VAL A 73 12.46 -1.36 -10.95
CA VAL A 73 11.62 -0.55 -11.87
C VAL A 73 12.42 0.01 -13.05
N GLN A 74 13.72 -0.30 -13.18
CA GLN A 74 14.57 0.17 -14.28
C GLN A 74 15.30 -0.95 -15.03
N LYS A 75 14.71 -2.13 -15.19
CA LYS A 75 15.27 -3.15 -16.08
C LYS A 75 14.26 -3.67 -17.09
#